data_AF-W2TY26-F1
#
_entry.id   AF-W2TY26-F1
#
_cell.length_a   1.000
_cell.length_b   1.000
_cell.length_c   1.000
_cell.angle_alpha   90.00
_cell.angle_beta   90.00
_cell.angle_gamma   90.00
#
_symmetry.space_group_name_H-M   'P 1'
#
loop_
_entity.id
_entity.type
_entity.pdbx_description
1 polymer ?
#
loop_
_entity_poly.entity_id
_entity_poly.type
_entity_poly.pdbx_seq_one_letter_code
_entity_poly.pdbx_strand_id
1 'polypeptide(L)'
;MRLLFETLLLISLTDKIIGDYLDINECFVELPNFELPTDTMGVESVEFKDDCLRACLRSQLRGKPCTGVEHRPKDNSCVLSDKPGERQAPNTPKRGSYYENVCARPP
;
A
#
# COMPACT_ATOMS: atom_id res chain seq x y z
N MET A 1 -28.64 28.83 -34.86
CA MET A 1 -28.05 29.52 -33.68
C MET A 1 -28.43 28.79 -32.39
N ARG A 2 -28.02 27.53 -32.22
CA ARG A 2 -28.30 26.69 -31.03
C ARG A 2 -27.12 25.77 -30.69
N LEU A 3 -25.91 26.15 -31.06
CA LEU A 3 -24.72 25.29 -30.97
C LEU A 3 -23.52 25.99 -30.28
N LEU A 4 -23.74 27.13 -29.63
CA LEU A 4 -22.66 27.89 -28.98
C LEU A 4 -22.78 27.95 -27.44
N PHE A 5 -23.76 27.26 -26.84
CA PHE A 5 -24.00 27.33 -25.38
C PHE A 5 -23.61 26.06 -24.59
N GLU A 6 -23.40 24.91 -25.24
CA GLU A 6 -23.02 23.67 -24.55
C GLU A 6 -21.50 23.48 -24.42
N THR A 7 -20.69 24.24 -25.16
CA THR A 7 -19.23 24.11 -25.15
C THR A 7 -18.55 24.84 -23.98
N LEU A 8 -19.29 25.57 -23.14
CA LEU A 8 -18.72 26.33 -22.02
C LEU A 8 -18.74 25.62 -20.66
N LEU A 9 -19.39 24.46 -20.51
CA LEU A 9 -19.58 23.84 -19.18
C LEU A 9 -18.55 22.74 -18.85
N LEU A 10 -17.83 22.19 -19.84
CA LEU A 10 -16.90 21.08 -19.62
C LEU A 10 -15.47 21.49 -19.25
N ILE A 11 -15.13 22.78 -19.32
CA ILE A 11 -13.73 23.24 -19.13
C ILE A 11 -13.47 23.71 -17.68
N SER A 12 -14.50 23.87 -16.85
CA SER A 12 -14.36 24.38 -15.47
C SER A 12 -14.12 23.31 -14.39
N LEU A 13 -13.95 22.03 -14.74
CA LEU A 13 -13.69 20.95 -13.76
C LEU A 13 -12.27 20.38 -13.82
N THR A 14 -11.32 21.10 -14.42
CA THR A 14 -9.90 20.87 -14.08
C THR A 14 -9.58 21.60 -12.78
N ASP A 15 -10.39 21.31 -11.76
CA ASP A 15 -10.01 21.53 -10.38
C ASP A 15 -8.67 20.83 -10.22
N LYS A 16 -7.68 21.67 -10.01
CA LYS A 16 -6.30 21.35 -9.80
C LYS A 16 -6.29 20.44 -8.57
N ILE A 17 -6.39 19.12 -8.77
CA ILE A 17 -6.08 18.14 -7.74
C ILE A 17 -4.58 18.28 -7.53
N ILE A 18 -4.20 19.27 -6.73
CA ILE A 18 -2.95 19.29 -5.99
C ILE A 18 -3.15 18.22 -4.92
N GLY A 19 -3.20 16.96 -5.35
CA GLY A 19 -2.89 15.88 -4.46
C GLY A 19 -1.41 16.00 -4.23
N ASP A 20 -0.98 16.29 -3.00
CA ASP A 20 0.40 16.04 -2.61
C ASP A 20 0.73 14.64 -3.10
N TYR A 21 1.60 14.55 -4.11
CA TYR A 21 2.04 13.28 -4.67
C TYR A 21 2.92 12.65 -3.60
N LEU A 22 2.29 11.96 -2.65
CA LEU A 22 2.97 11.09 -1.71
C LEU A 22 3.56 9.94 -2.53
N ASP A 23 4.87 9.95 -2.71
CA ASP A 23 5.57 8.80 -3.24
C ASP A 23 5.37 7.68 -2.22
N ILE A 24 4.58 6.68 -2.62
CA ILE A 24 4.25 5.55 -1.78
C ILE A 24 5.50 4.84 -1.27
N ASN A 25 6.61 4.88 -2.01
CA ASN A 25 7.85 4.25 -1.60
C ASN A 25 8.53 4.97 -0.43
N GLU A 26 8.21 6.24 -0.15
CA GLU A 26 8.74 6.96 1.02
C GLU A 26 8.19 6.44 2.33
N CYS A 27 6.95 5.90 2.31
CA CYS A 27 6.29 5.37 3.50
C CYS A 27 6.67 3.93 3.84
N PHE A 28 7.42 3.24 2.98
CA PHE A 28 7.69 1.81 3.16
C PHE A 28 9.18 1.50 3.07
N VAL A 29 9.68 0.79 4.08
CA VAL A 29 11.06 0.32 4.11
C VAL A 29 11.08 -1.19 3.94
N GLU A 30 11.81 -1.68 2.94
CA GLU A 30 12.03 -3.11 2.77
C GLU A 30 12.99 -3.63 3.85
N LEU A 31 12.57 -4.64 4.60
CA LEU A 31 13.42 -5.29 5.60
C LEU A 31 13.66 -6.76 5.21
N PRO A 32 14.83 -7.08 4.60
CA PRO A 32 15.04 -8.38 3.96
C PRO A 32 15.17 -9.55 4.94
N ASN A 33 15.35 -9.31 6.24
CA ASN A 33 15.47 -10.34 7.27
C ASN A 33 14.26 -10.37 8.21
N PHE A 34 13.16 -9.77 7.80
CA PHE A 34 11.94 -9.68 8.57
C PHE A 34 10.79 -10.38 7.83
N GLU A 35 9.83 -10.88 8.59
CA GLU A 35 8.60 -11.48 8.08
C GLU A 35 7.39 -10.97 8.86
N LEU A 36 6.20 -11.13 8.29
CA LEU A 36 4.98 -10.83 9.03
C LEU A 36 4.82 -11.81 10.20
N PRO A 37 4.29 -11.34 11.34
CA PRO A 37 3.86 -12.24 12.40
C PRO A 37 2.74 -13.16 11.91
N THR A 38 2.53 -14.28 12.62
CA THR A 38 1.55 -15.31 12.26
C THR A 38 0.12 -14.77 12.17
N ASP A 39 -0.20 -13.75 12.97
CA ASP A 39 -1.46 -13.02 12.88
C ASP A 39 -1.39 -11.98 11.76
N THR A 40 -2.16 -12.21 10.71
CA THR A 40 -2.26 -11.31 9.56
C THR A 40 -3.68 -10.77 9.47
N MET A 41 -3.81 -9.50 9.08
CA MET A 41 -5.11 -8.83 8.98
C MET A 41 -5.93 -9.29 7.77
N GLY A 42 -5.24 -9.71 6.71
CA GLY A 42 -5.87 -10.09 5.45
C GLY A 42 -4.86 -10.40 4.36
N VAL A 43 -5.39 -11.05 3.32
CA VAL A 43 -4.65 -11.37 2.08
C VAL A 43 -5.41 -10.73 0.92
N GLU A 44 -4.70 -9.93 0.13
CA GLU A 44 -5.21 -9.37 -1.13
C GLU A 44 -4.50 -10.02 -2.31
N SER A 45 -5.20 -10.21 -3.43
CA SER A 45 -4.58 -10.70 -4.66
C SER A 45 -4.03 -9.52 -5.44
N VAL A 46 -2.71 -9.46 -5.57
CA VAL A 46 -2.00 -8.41 -6.29
C VAL A 46 -0.79 -9.00 -7.01
N GLU A 47 -0.51 -8.49 -8.20
CA GLU A 47 0.65 -8.89 -8.99
C GLU A 47 1.89 -8.07 -8.60
N PHE A 48 1.71 -6.76 -8.42
CA PHE A 48 2.81 -5.81 -8.25
C PHE A 48 3.01 -5.36 -6.79
N LYS A 49 4.28 -5.09 -6.45
CA LYS A 49 4.69 -4.53 -5.16
C LYS A 49 3.90 -3.27 -4.82
N ASP A 50 3.79 -2.32 -5.74
CA ASP A 50 3.15 -1.04 -5.48
C ASP A 50 1.65 -1.18 -5.15
N ASP A 51 0.97 -2.17 -5.73
CA ASP A 51 -0.43 -2.46 -5.41
C ASP A 51 -0.57 -3.05 -4.00
N CYS A 52 0.42 -3.85 -3.57
CA CYS A 52 0.51 -4.33 -2.19
C CYS A 52 0.71 -3.16 -1.20
N LEU A 53 1.60 -2.22 -1.51
CA LEU A 53 1.80 -1.02 -0.67
C LEU A 53 0.52 -0.16 -0.63
N ARG A 54 -0.16 0.01 -1.78
CA ARG A 54 -1.42 0.76 -1.87
C ARG A 54 -2.54 0.11 -1.06
N ALA A 55 -2.61 -1.22 -1.04
CA ALA A 55 -3.57 -1.96 -0.21
C ALA A 55 -3.43 -1.61 1.27
N CYS A 56 -2.18 -1.56 1.76
CA CYS A 56 -1.89 -1.16 3.14
C CYS A 56 -2.37 0.26 3.47
N LEU A 57 -2.02 1.23 2.61
CA LEU A 57 -2.47 2.61 2.78
C LEU A 57 -4.00 2.73 2.71
N ARG A 58 -4.66 2.02 1.79
CA ARG A 58 -6.13 1.98 1.70
C ARG A 58 -6.76 1.40 2.96
N SER A 59 -6.17 0.36 3.54
CA SER A 59 -6.61 -0.21 4.82
C SER A 59 -6.54 0.84 5.92
N GLN A 60 -5.44 1.59 5.99
CA GLN A 60 -5.23 2.65 6.98
C GLN A 60 -6.21 3.81 6.81
N LEU A 61 -6.47 4.26 5.58
CA LEU A 61 -7.48 5.27 5.27
C LEU A 61 -8.91 4.81 5.62
N ARG A 62 -9.16 3.49 5.68
CA ARG A 62 -10.42 2.89 6.14
C ARG A 62 -10.46 2.66 7.65
N GLY A 63 -9.49 3.18 8.41
CA GLY A 63 -9.42 3.07 9.87
C GLY A 63 -8.89 1.72 10.38
N LYS A 64 -8.33 0.88 9.51
CA LYS A 64 -7.67 -0.36 9.90
C LYS A 64 -6.15 -0.17 9.89
N PRO A 65 -5.45 -0.21 11.03
CA PRO A 65 -4.02 0.06 11.08
C PRO A 65 -3.27 -0.95 10.21
N CYS A 66 -2.34 -0.49 9.37
CA CYS A 66 -1.49 -1.37 8.58
C CYS A 66 -0.04 -0.96 8.81
N THR A 67 0.66 -1.77 9.61
CA THR A 67 2.04 -1.53 10.06
C THR A 67 3.05 -2.17 9.12
N GLY A 68 2.65 -3.20 8.36
CA GLY A 68 3.52 -3.79 7.35
C GLY A 68 2.80 -4.70 6.38
N VAL A 69 3.49 -5.05 5.30
CA VAL A 69 3.01 -5.95 4.27
C VAL A 69 4.08 -6.93 3.79
N GLU A 70 3.64 -8.07 3.26
CA GLU A 70 4.50 -9.03 2.57
C GLU A 70 3.97 -9.26 1.16
N HIS A 71 4.77 -8.85 0.16
CA HIS A 71 4.46 -9.12 -1.24
C HIS A 71 5.02 -10.49 -1.63
N ARG A 72 4.13 -11.38 -2.08
CA ARG A 72 4.43 -12.74 -2.53
C ARG A 72 4.18 -12.83 -4.05
N PRO A 73 5.19 -12.53 -4.88
CA PRO A 73 5.03 -12.55 -6.33
C PRO A 73 4.75 -13.95 -6.88
N LYS A 74 5.18 -15.01 -6.19
CA LYS A 74 4.90 -16.40 -6.61
C LYS A 74 3.42 -16.77 -6.51
N ASP A 75 2.73 -16.20 -5.54
CA ASP A 75 1.33 -16.50 -5.23
C ASP A 75 0.38 -15.40 -5.71
N ASN A 76 0.89 -14.36 -6.39
CA ASN A 76 0.16 -13.13 -6.73
C ASN A 76 -0.66 -12.59 -5.56
N SER A 77 -0.02 -12.52 -4.40
CA SER A 77 -0.67 -12.11 -3.15
C SER A 77 0.14 -11.09 -2.36
N CYS A 78 -0.59 -10.30 -1.59
CA CYS A 78 -0.10 -9.37 -0.61
C CYS A 78 -0.76 -9.68 0.72
N VAL A 79 0.04 -9.83 1.75
CA VAL A 79 -0.45 -10.07 3.10
C VAL A 79 -0.26 -8.80 3.91
N LEU A 80 -1.32 -8.36 4.60
CA LEU A 80 -1.32 -7.14 5.42
C LEU A 80 -1.22 -7.51 6.90
N SER A 81 -0.50 -6.71 7.70
CA SER A 81 -0.48 -6.83 9.16
C SER A 81 -0.57 -5.48 9.85
N ASP A 82 -1.21 -5.46 11.01
CA ASP A 82 -1.31 -4.34 11.95
C ASP A 82 -0.13 -4.33 12.92
N LYS A 83 0.72 -5.36 12.89
CA LYS A 83 1.90 -5.51 13.74
C LYS A 83 3.19 -5.29 12.92
N PRO A 84 4.26 -4.81 13.56
CA PRO A 84 5.57 -4.71 12.93
C PRO A 84 6.12 -6.11 12.61
N GLY A 85 7.06 -6.17 11.68
CA GLY A 85 7.69 -7.43 11.28
C GLY A 85 8.53 -8.01 12.42
N GLU A 86 8.68 -9.33 12.42
CA GLU A 86 9.60 -10.04 13.29
C GLU A 86 10.84 -10.48 12.53
N ARG A 87 11.98 -10.52 13.21
CA ARG A 87 13.22 -11.00 12.58
C ARG A 87 13.07 -12.49 12.27
N GLN A 88 13.27 -12.84 11.01
CA GLN A 88 13.28 -14.21 10.54
C GLN A 88 14.32 -15.05 11.29
N ALA A 89 13.94 -16.28 11.64
CA ALA A 89 14.88 -17.24 12.17
C ALA A 89 15.94 -17.60 11.11
N PRO A 90 17.18 -17.90 11.52
CA PRO A 90 18.20 -18.32 10.56
C PRO A 90 17.72 -19.57 9.79
N ASN A 91 17.91 -19.55 8.46
CA ASN A 91 17.52 -20.61 7.52
C ASN A 91 16.01 -20.79 7.25
N THR A 92 15.15 -19.83 7.58
CA THR A 92 13.75 -19.86 7.15
C THR A 92 13.63 -19.53 5.65
N PRO A 93 12.85 -20.31 4.88
CA PRO A 93 12.55 -19.96 3.48
C PRO A 93 11.76 -18.65 3.40
N LYS A 94 12.27 -17.68 2.63
CA LYS A 94 11.52 -16.45 2.35
C LYS A 94 10.24 -16.75 1.57
N ARG A 95 9.10 -16.35 2.13
CA ARG A 95 7.79 -16.44 1.47
C ARG A 95 7.57 -15.28 0.49
N GLY A 96 8.11 -14.11 0.81
CA GLY A 96 7.98 -12.90 0.02
C GLY A 96 8.97 -11.82 0.45
N SER A 97 8.71 -10.60 0.01
CA SER A 97 9.46 -9.40 0.42
C SER A 97 8.63 -8.61 1.43
N TYR A 98 9.21 -8.35 2.60
CA TYR A 98 8.54 -7.64 3.68
C TYR A 98 8.84 -6.13 3.64
N TYR A 99 7.79 -5.33 3.79
CA TYR A 99 7.85 -3.87 3.80
C TYR A 99 7.14 -3.31 5.05
N GLU A 100 7.87 -2.54 5.84
CA GLU A 100 7.36 -1.89 7.04
C GLU A 100 6.81 -0.49 6.70
N ASN A 101 5.59 -0.18 7.13
CA ASN A 101 4.98 1.13 6.98
C ASN A 101 5.48 2.10 8.06
N VAL A 102 6.45 2.95 7.71
CA VAL A 102 7.01 3.95 8.64
C VAL A 102 6.08 5.14 8.85
N CYS A 103 5.17 5.40 7.91
CA CYS A 103 4.18 6.47 8.01
C CYS A 103 3.03 6.13 8.97
N ALA A 104 2.84 4.86 9.32
CA ALA A 104 1.83 4.43 10.29
C ALA A 104 2.31 4.41 11.74
N ARG A 105 3.59 4.66 12.00
CA ARG A 105 4.10 4.66 13.38
C ARG A 105 3.50 5.83 14.15
N PRO A 106 2.83 5.60 15.29
CA PRO A 106 2.47 6.68 16.19
C PRO A 106 3.74 7.40 16.66
N PRO A 107 3.70 8.74 16.84
CA PRO A 107 4.82 9.50 17.40
C PRO A 107 5.15 9.10 18.85
#